data_AF-A0AAE8TYP5-F1
#
_entry.id   AF-A0AAE8TYP5-F1
#
_cell.length_a   1.000
_cell.length_b   1.000
_cell.length_c   1.000
_cell.angle_alpha   90.00
_cell.angle_beta   90.00
_cell.angle_gamma   90.00
#
_symmetry.space_group_name_H-M   'P 1'
#
loop_
_entity.id
_entity.type
_entity.pdbx_description
1 polymer ?
#
loop_
_entity_poly.entity_id
_entity_poly.type
_entity_poly.pdbx_seq_one_letter_code
_entity_poly.pdbx_strand_id
1 'polypeptide(L)'
;MDDLEFRLYLKIDIVQLDLWVEEGWLIPETSGGQRQFRDADVARARLILDLMGNMGVNEAGVDVVMDLVDQLHGLRGTMGKLMTAISKQERDVQRRLFESLEEVDRF
;
A
#
# COMPACT_ATOMS: atom_id res chain seq x y z
N MET A 1 -7.74 9.83 -11.54
CA MET A 1 -8.54 10.85 -10.84
C MET A 1 -7.65 12.05 -10.62
N ASP A 2 -8.07 13.26 -11.02
CA ASP A 2 -7.28 14.47 -10.78
C ASP A 2 -7.45 14.99 -9.34
N ASP A 3 -6.68 16.04 -8.98
CA ASP A 3 -6.75 16.70 -7.66
C ASP A 3 -8.18 17.11 -7.25
N LEU A 4 -8.97 17.66 -8.19
CA LEU A 4 -10.31 18.17 -7.87
C LEU A 4 -11.26 17.01 -7.61
N GLU A 5 -11.26 16.02 -8.50
CA GLU A 5 -12.05 14.81 -8.37
C GLU A 5 -11.71 14.07 -7.06
N PHE A 6 -10.43 13.95 -6.73
CA PHE A 6 -9.94 13.24 -5.53
C PHE A 6 -10.42 13.91 -4.24
N ARG A 7 -10.27 15.23 -4.15
CA ARG A 7 -10.75 16.01 -3.00
C ARG A 7 -12.25 15.95 -2.85
N LEU A 8 -13.00 16.05 -3.95
CA LEU A 8 -14.47 15.95 -3.92
C LEU A 8 -14.93 14.56 -3.48
N TYR A 9 -14.27 13.51 -3.95
CA TYR A 9 -14.58 12.13 -3.58
C TYR A 9 -14.36 11.86 -2.08
N LEU A 10 -13.23 12.33 -1.55
CA LEU A 10 -12.84 12.12 -0.15
C LEU A 10 -13.38 13.17 0.82
N LYS A 11 -13.92 14.28 0.29
CA LYS A 11 -14.41 15.45 1.05
C LYS A 11 -13.30 16.09 1.90
N ILE A 12 -12.11 16.23 1.32
CA ILE A 12 -10.97 16.92 1.95
C ILE A 12 -10.69 18.24 1.23
N ASP A 13 -10.02 19.16 1.91
CA ASP A 13 -9.55 20.40 1.28
C ASP A 13 -8.17 20.24 0.62
N ILE A 14 -7.69 21.32 0.00
CA ILE A 14 -6.39 21.31 -0.70
C ILE A 14 -5.21 21.25 0.27
N VAL A 15 -5.33 21.88 1.44
CA VAL A 15 -4.26 21.92 2.45
C VAL A 15 -4.02 20.52 3.00
N GLN A 16 -5.10 19.78 3.27
CA GLN A 16 -5.04 18.40 3.72
C GLN A 16 -4.46 17.47 2.64
N LEU A 17 -4.85 17.64 1.37
CA LEU A 17 -4.27 16.86 0.28
C LEU A 17 -2.77 17.14 0.13
N ASP A 18 -2.36 18.41 0.16
CA ASP A 18 -0.97 18.79 0.00
C ASP A 18 -0.12 18.27 1.15
N LEU A 19 -0.59 18.37 2.41
CA LEU A 19 0.06 17.75 3.56
C LEU A 19 0.30 16.25 3.34
N TRP A 20 -0.71 15.51 2.90
CA TRP A 20 -0.57 14.06 2.70
C TRP A 20 0.41 13.70 1.59
N VAL A 21 0.57 14.55 0.58
CA VAL A 21 1.56 14.36 -0.48
C VAL A 21 2.95 14.77 0.00
N GLU A 22 3.06 15.84 0.79
CA GLU A 22 4.32 16.34 1.37
C GLU A 22 4.92 15.35 2.38
N GLU A 23 4.10 14.76 3.25
CA GLU A 23 4.49 13.70 4.18
C GLU A 23 4.71 12.35 3.48
N GLY A 24 4.49 12.27 2.17
CA GLY A 24 4.69 11.06 1.38
C GLY A 24 3.65 9.96 1.65
N TRP A 25 2.59 10.25 2.41
CA TRP A 25 1.51 9.30 2.62
C TRP A 25 0.81 8.98 1.30
N LEU A 26 0.58 9.98 0.45
CA LEU A 26 0.10 9.79 -0.91
C LEU A 26 1.22 10.06 -1.91
N ILE A 27 1.38 9.15 -2.87
CA ILE A 27 2.40 9.26 -3.92
C ILE A 27 1.70 9.19 -5.29
N PRO A 28 0.97 10.23 -5.68
CA PRO A 28 0.27 10.25 -6.96
C PRO A 28 1.27 10.26 -8.13
N GLU A 29 0.83 9.75 -9.27
CA GLU A 29 1.61 9.87 -10.49
C GLU A 29 1.56 11.32 -10.98
N THR A 30 2.72 11.87 -11.36
CA THR A 30 2.76 13.21 -11.94
C THR A 30 2.93 13.11 -13.46
N SER A 31 1.97 13.65 -14.21
CA SER A 31 2.00 13.69 -15.66
C SER A 31 1.64 15.09 -16.15
N GLY A 32 2.52 15.72 -16.94
CA GLY A 32 2.30 17.06 -17.48
C GLY A 32 2.17 18.15 -16.39
N GLY A 33 2.77 17.94 -15.21
CA GLY A 33 2.66 18.84 -14.06
C GLY A 33 1.37 18.71 -13.26
N GLN A 34 0.52 17.73 -13.58
CA GLN A 34 -0.69 17.42 -12.83
C GLN A 34 -0.55 16.07 -12.11
N ARG A 35 -1.01 16.02 -10.86
CA ARG A 35 -1.10 14.79 -10.09
C ARG A 35 -2.30 13.97 -10.57
N GLN A 36 -2.10 12.66 -10.67
CA GLN A 36 -3.12 11.67 -10.97
C GLN A 36 -3.12 10.60 -9.89
N PHE A 37 -4.28 10.44 -9.27
CA PHE A 37 -4.55 9.44 -8.25
C PHE A 37 -5.24 8.22 -8.86
N ARG A 38 -4.83 7.05 -8.38
CA ARG A 38 -5.38 5.72 -8.69
C ARG A 38 -6.25 5.23 -7.55
N ASP A 39 -6.95 4.13 -7.77
CA ASP A 39 -7.81 3.51 -6.75
C ASP A 39 -7.04 3.13 -5.47
N ALA A 40 -5.76 2.77 -5.62
CA ALA A 40 -4.87 2.50 -4.48
C ALA A 40 -4.66 3.74 -3.60
N ASP A 41 -4.55 4.93 -4.20
CA ASP A 41 -4.41 6.20 -3.46
C ASP A 41 -5.70 6.56 -2.74
N VAL A 42 -6.86 6.26 -3.34
CA VAL A 42 -8.17 6.47 -2.70
C VAL A 42 -8.32 5.56 -1.47
N ALA A 43 -7.98 4.28 -1.61
CA ALA A 43 -8.02 3.33 -0.49
C ALA A 43 -7.07 3.77 0.64
N ARG A 44 -5.87 4.23 0.27
CA ARG A 44 -4.87 4.76 1.20
C ARG A 44 -5.37 6.02 1.93
N ALA A 45 -5.92 6.98 1.20
CA ALA A 45 -6.52 8.18 1.78
C ALA A 45 -7.68 7.86 2.73
N ARG A 46 -8.52 6.87 2.41
CA ARG A 46 -9.59 6.44 3.31
C ARG A 46 -9.02 5.90 4.62
N LEU A 47 -7.95 5.12 4.57
CA LEU A 47 -7.27 4.64 5.77
C LEU A 47 -6.76 5.82 6.62
N ILE A 48 -6.13 6.81 6.00
CA ILE A 48 -5.64 8.01 6.72
C ILE A 48 -6.81 8.74 7.41
N LEU A 49 -7.94 8.92 6.72
CA LEU A 49 -9.15 9.52 7.32
C LEU A 49 -9.66 8.72 8.51
N ASP A 50 -9.69 7.39 8.41
CA ASP A 50 -10.13 6.52 9.50
C ASP A 50 -9.18 6.59 10.69
N LEU A 51 -7.86 6.62 10.45
CA LEU A 51 -6.85 6.76 11.49
C LEU A 51 -6.98 8.09 12.25
N MET A 52 -7.03 9.21 11.53
CA MET A 52 -7.09 10.54 12.14
C MET A 52 -8.46 10.83 12.76
N GLY A 53 -9.54 10.48 12.07
CA GLY A 53 -10.91 10.82 12.48
C GLY A 53 -11.48 9.83 13.49
N ASN A 54 -11.53 8.53 13.12
CA ASN A 54 -12.22 7.53 13.93
C ASN A 54 -11.34 6.98 15.06
N MET A 55 -10.03 6.88 14.85
CA MET A 55 -9.09 6.29 15.82
C MET A 55 -8.30 7.34 16.62
N GLY A 56 -8.39 8.63 16.26
CA GLY A 56 -7.72 9.72 16.98
C GLY A 56 -6.19 9.66 16.89
N VAL A 57 -5.65 9.03 15.85
CA VAL A 57 -4.21 8.93 15.60
C VAL A 57 -3.70 10.29 15.12
N ASN A 58 -2.60 10.76 15.70
CA ASN A 58 -1.95 12.00 15.27
C ASN A 58 -1.09 11.78 14.02
N GLU A 59 -0.57 12.85 13.42
CA GLU A 59 0.23 12.80 12.19
C GLU A 59 1.43 11.85 12.32
N ALA A 60 2.22 11.97 13.40
CA ALA A 60 3.34 11.06 13.66
C ALA A 60 2.93 9.58 13.80
N GLY A 61 1.72 9.31 14.29
CA GLY A 61 1.17 7.96 14.34
C GLY A 61 0.72 7.47 12.97
N VAL A 62 0.18 8.35 12.13
CA VAL A 62 -0.16 8.05 10.74
C VAL A 62 1.11 7.67 9.98
N ASP A 63 2.21 8.42 10.11
CA ASP A 63 3.51 8.09 9.51
C ASP A 63 3.90 6.63 9.76
N VAL A 64 3.89 6.23 11.04
CA VAL A 64 4.27 4.88 11.44
C VAL A 64 3.34 3.83 10.85
N VAL A 65 2.03 4.08 10.86
CA VAL A 65 1.06 3.13 10.27
C VAL A 65 1.27 3.02 8.76
N MET A 66 1.52 4.14 8.09
CA MET A 66 1.75 4.17 6.64
C MET A 66 3.02 3.43 6.25
N ASP A 67 4.11 3.62 7.00
CA ASP A 67 5.35 2.85 6.83
C ASP A 67 5.12 1.34 7.01
N LEU A 68 4.34 0.94 8.01
CA LEU A 68 4.02 -0.47 8.25
C LEU A 68 3.16 -1.06 7.12
N VAL A 69 2.20 -0.30 6.61
CA VAL A 69 1.38 -0.67 5.45
C VAL A 69 2.26 -0.88 4.22
N ASP A 70 3.21 0.03 3.98
CA ASP A 70 4.13 -0.06 2.85
C ASP A 70 5.07 -1.26 2.97
N GLN A 71 5.61 -1.52 4.16
CA GLN A 71 6.40 -2.72 4.44
C GLN A 71 5.60 -4.00 4.18
N LEU A 72 4.33 -4.06 4.63
CA LEU A 72 3.46 -5.20 4.42
C LEU A 72 3.18 -5.44 2.92
N HIS A 73 2.91 -4.38 2.17
CA HIS A 73 2.74 -4.48 0.72
C HIS A 73 4.02 -4.94 0.02
N GLY A 74 5.19 -4.44 0.42
CA GLY A 74 6.49 -4.89 -0.07
C GLY A 74 6.74 -6.37 0.17
N LEU A 75 6.41 -6.85 1.38
CA LEU A 75 6.52 -8.27 1.73
C LEU A 75 5.59 -9.14 0.89
N ARG A 76 4.31 -8.76 0.78
CA ARG A 76 3.32 -9.48 -0.05
C ARG A 76 3.75 -9.53 -1.52
N GLY A 77 4.31 -8.44 -2.05
CA GLY A 77 4.84 -8.40 -3.40
C GLY A 77 6.04 -9.34 -3.60
N THR A 78 6.95 -9.38 -2.62
CA THR A 78 8.12 -10.27 -2.65
C THR A 78 7.70 -11.74 -2.60
N MET A 79 6.76 -12.09 -1.72
CA MET A 79 6.19 -13.44 -1.65
C MET A 79 5.49 -13.82 -2.95
N GLY A 80 4.70 -12.93 -3.55
CA GLY A 80 4.05 -13.18 -4.84
C GLY A 80 5.05 -13.44 -5.98
N LYS A 81 6.16 -12.69 -6.02
CA LYS A 81 7.26 -12.93 -6.98
C LYS A 81 7.92 -14.28 -6.75
N LEU A 82 8.17 -14.66 -5.49
CA LEU A 82 8.73 -15.96 -5.14
C LEU A 82 7.81 -17.10 -5.58
N MET A 83 6.52 -17.03 -5.26
CA MET A 83 5.53 -18.02 -5.69
C MET A 83 5.46 -18.14 -7.21
N THR A 84 5.56 -17.01 -7.93
CA THR A 84 5.61 -16.99 -9.41
C THR A 84 6.90 -17.63 -9.94
N ALA A 85 8.03 -17.48 -9.25
CA ALA A 85 9.28 -18.11 -9.66
C ALA A 85 9.26 -19.63 -9.42
N ILE A 86 8.67 -20.06 -8.30
CA ILE A 86 8.48 -21.48 -7.97
C ILE A 86 7.55 -22.14 -9.00
N SER A 87 6.43 -21.51 -9.34
CA SER A 87 5.46 -22.09 -10.29
C SER A 87 6.00 -22.28 -11.72
N LYS A 88 7.12 -21.60 -12.06
CA LYS A 88 7.83 -21.78 -13.33
C LYS A 88 8.83 -22.95 -13.34
N GLN A 89 9.11 -23.56 -12.19
CA GLN A 89 10.04 -24.71 -12.10
C GLN A 89 9.37 -26.01 -12.54
N GLU A 90 10.17 -27.07 -12.70
CA GLU A 90 9.66 -28.42 -12.93
C GLU A 90 8.83 -28.94 -11.74
N ARG A 91 7.86 -29.83 -12.01
CA ARG A 91 6.86 -30.27 -11.00
C ARG A 91 7.48 -30.99 -9.80
N ASP A 92 8.60 -31.69 -10.01
CA ASP A 92 9.36 -32.36 -8.96
C ASP A 92 10.08 -31.36 -8.03
N VAL A 93 10.65 -30.28 -8.59
CA VAL A 93 11.25 -29.18 -7.83
C VAL A 93 10.19 -28.45 -7.02
N GLN A 94 9.04 -28.13 -7.62
CA GLN A 94 7.90 -27.51 -6.91
C GLN A 94 7.47 -28.36 -5.72
N ARG A 95 7.27 -29.67 -5.92
CA ARG A 95 6.83 -30.58 -4.87
C ARG A 95 7.79 -30.60 -3.68
N ARG A 96 9.09 -30.75 -3.96
CA ARG A 96 10.12 -30.74 -2.90
C ARG A 96 10.14 -29.43 -2.11
N LEU A 97 9.97 -28.29 -2.79
CA LEU A 97 9.90 -26.99 -2.13
C LEU A 97 8.67 -26.85 -1.23
N PHE A 98 7.49 -27.30 -1.68
CA PHE A 98 6.28 -27.28 -0.87
C PHE A 98 6.38 -28.21 0.35
N GLU A 99 6.94 -29.41 0.18
CA GLU A 99 7.18 -30.34 1.28
C GLU A 99 8.11 -29.71 2.35
N SER A 100 9.19 -29.05 1.93
CA SER A 100 10.10 -28.36 2.87
C SER A 100 9.45 -27.15 3.56
N LEU A 101 8.51 -26.45 2.90
CA LEU A 101 7.79 -25.33 3.52
C LEU A 101 6.83 -25.80 4.62
N GLU A 102 6.09 -26.89 4.39
CA GLU A 102 5.20 -27.48 5.42
C GLU A 102 5.96 -27.94 6.67
N GLU A 103 7.23 -28.32 6.53
CA GLU A 103 8.10 -28.66 7.66
C GLU A 103 8.48 -27.43 8.49
N VAL A 104 8.65 -26.26 7.86
CA VAL A 104 9.01 -25.00 8.55
C VAL A 104 7.83 -24.44 9.35
N ASP A 105 6.61 -24.50 8.82
CA ASP A 105 5.39 -24.00 9.49
C ASP A 105 4.99 -24.83 10.73
N ARG A 106 5.66 -25.97 10.97
CA ARG A 106 5.41 -26.84 12.13
C ARG A 106 6.22 -26.43 13.38
N PHE A 107 7.01 -25.37 13.31
CA PHE A 107 7.79 -24.79 14.41
C PHE A 107 7.26 -23.43 14.85
#